data_AF-A0A369JJ66-F1
#
_entry.id   AF-A0A369JJ66-F1
#
_cell.length_a   1.000
_cell.length_b   1.000
_cell.length_c   1.000
_cell.angle_alpha   90.00
_cell.angle_beta   90.00
_cell.angle_gamma   90.00
#
_symmetry.space_group_name_H-M   'P 1'
#
loop_
_entity.id
_entity.type
_entity.pdbx_description
1 polymer ?
#
loop_
_entity_poly.entity_id
_entity_poly.type
_entity_poly.pdbx_seq_one_letter_code
_entity_poly.pdbx_strand_id
1 'polypeptide(L)'
;MSQQLQYHHHQPQYIHYTGPSVHQVLNGNAGIAPQDTTRQPQPQVQHQQQQHQQQQQQSQAVGSAGAGASTVPLVATGDWTKDLVHLAKTAELKKHALTLQLHTAHILSAHASLQEKGKAIQDIREQRNKLESERTRLLNALREINEDRDKAEMMELSIDRECTEIRTKMNQLTEGEYAVAKNDVDRLRQELGQAPLPSLQQTLDEKAAQYLTERRLGGNDSGMKRSSEDVANIEGQPSAGKRPRGRPKGSKNRSKESMGGMM
;
A
#
# COMPACT_ATOMS: atom_id res chain seq x y z
N MET A 1 -42.17 0.76 49.00
CA MET A 1 -40.69 0.76 48.84
C MET A 1 -40.40 0.92 47.36
N SER A 2 -40.30 2.16 46.89
CA SER A 2 -40.15 2.48 45.47
C SER A 2 -38.72 2.98 45.26
N GLN A 3 -37.89 2.16 44.60
CA GLN A 3 -36.52 2.53 44.28
C GLN A 3 -36.50 3.41 43.02
N GLN A 4 -35.97 4.62 43.19
CA GLN A 4 -35.80 5.62 42.15
C GLN A 4 -34.41 5.42 41.51
N LEU A 5 -34.39 4.96 40.26
CA LEU A 5 -33.17 4.77 39.48
C LEU A 5 -32.67 6.12 38.93
N GLN A 6 -31.55 6.58 39.46
CA GLN A 6 -30.82 7.76 38.99
C GLN A 6 -29.91 7.36 37.81
N TYR A 7 -30.25 7.80 36.60
CA TYR A 7 -29.39 7.64 35.42
C TYR A 7 -28.35 8.77 35.39
N HIS A 8 -27.06 8.41 35.43
CA HIS A 8 -25.93 9.31 35.28
C HIS A 8 -25.61 9.52 33.79
N HIS A 9 -25.81 10.75 33.30
CA HIS A 9 -25.54 11.18 31.93
C HIS A 9 -24.06 11.55 31.77
N HIS A 10 -23.27 10.69 31.12
CA HIS A 10 -21.88 10.98 30.75
C HIS A 10 -21.84 11.58 29.34
N GLN A 11 -21.59 12.89 29.25
CA GLN A 11 -21.31 13.57 27.98
C GLN A 11 -19.86 13.31 27.55
N PRO A 12 -19.61 12.85 26.30
CA PRO A 12 -18.25 12.73 25.78
C PRO A 12 -17.67 14.11 25.47
N GLN A 13 -16.56 14.44 26.12
CA GLN A 13 -15.74 15.61 25.83
C GLN A 13 -15.00 15.38 24.51
N TYR A 14 -15.39 16.11 23.47
CA TYR A 14 -14.70 16.13 22.18
C TYR A 14 -13.39 16.89 22.30
N ILE A 15 -12.26 16.18 22.12
CA ILE A 15 -10.93 16.79 22.04
C ILE A 15 -10.78 17.40 20.65
N HIS A 16 -10.80 18.72 20.58
CA HIS A 16 -10.58 19.49 19.36
C HIS A 16 -9.07 19.63 19.13
N TYR A 17 -8.51 18.84 18.21
CA TYR A 17 -7.12 19.02 17.77
C TYR A 17 -7.04 20.18 16.77
N THR A 18 -6.51 21.32 17.22
CA THR A 18 -6.06 22.40 16.34
C THR A 18 -4.67 22.05 15.81
N GLY A 19 -4.62 21.60 14.56
CA GLY A 19 -3.36 21.32 13.86
C GLY A 19 -2.55 22.60 13.57
N PRO A 20 -1.23 22.48 13.40
CA PRO A 20 -0.35 23.62 13.17
C PRO A 20 -0.58 24.24 11.79
N SER A 21 -0.78 25.57 11.79
CA SER A 21 -0.83 26.41 10.60
C SER A 21 0.49 26.37 9.84
N VAL A 22 0.49 25.70 8.69
CA VAL A 22 1.58 25.79 7.70
C VAL A 22 1.44 27.08 6.92
N HIS A 23 2.43 27.96 7.09
CA HIS A 23 2.62 29.14 6.24
C HIS A 23 2.85 28.71 4.79
N GLN A 24 1.96 29.19 3.93
CA GLN A 24 1.97 29.02 2.49
C GLN A 24 3.07 29.94 1.90
N VAL A 25 4.20 29.35 1.48
CA VAL A 25 5.18 30.04 0.64
C VAL A 25 4.69 29.94 -0.80
N LEU A 26 4.29 31.08 -1.37
CA LEU A 26 4.14 31.24 -2.81
C LEU A 26 5.47 30.92 -3.49
N ASN A 27 5.47 29.96 -4.40
CA ASN A 27 6.45 29.96 -5.47
C ASN A 27 5.79 29.48 -6.75
N GLY A 28 5.55 30.43 -7.66
CA GLY A 28 5.11 30.14 -9.01
C GLY A 28 6.25 29.51 -9.79
N ASN A 29 5.97 28.38 -10.45
CA ASN A 29 6.69 27.99 -11.65
C ASN A 29 5.77 27.09 -12.48
N ALA A 30 5.08 27.74 -13.42
CA ALA A 30 4.30 27.10 -14.44
C ALA A 30 5.22 26.66 -15.60
N GLY A 31 5.06 25.40 -16.01
CA GLY A 31 5.23 24.95 -17.39
C GLY A 31 6.65 24.67 -17.88
N ILE A 32 7.00 23.38 -18.00
CA ILE A 32 7.69 22.77 -19.16
C ILE A 32 7.44 21.25 -19.08
N ALA A 33 6.99 20.67 -20.19
CA ALA A 33 6.60 19.28 -20.38
C ALA A 33 7.80 18.29 -20.37
N PRO A 34 7.59 16.98 -20.10
CA PRO A 34 8.65 15.98 -20.23
C PRO A 34 8.83 15.59 -21.71
N GLN A 35 9.99 15.92 -22.26
CA GLN A 35 10.49 15.33 -23.51
C GLN A 35 11.06 13.94 -23.20
N ASP A 36 10.41 12.94 -23.78
CA ASP A 36 10.89 11.59 -23.96
C ASP A 36 11.97 11.62 -25.06
N THR A 37 13.23 11.32 -24.73
CA THR A 37 14.30 11.09 -25.72
C THR A 37 15.39 10.19 -25.12
N THR A 38 15.27 8.91 -25.47
CA THR A 38 16.34 8.13 -26.11
C THR A 38 17.64 7.87 -25.35
N ARG A 39 17.71 6.65 -24.80
CA ARG A 39 18.85 5.71 -24.79
C ARG A 39 20.24 6.31 -25.10
N GLN A 40 21.06 6.42 -24.07
CA GLN A 40 22.52 6.44 -24.18
C GLN A 40 23.11 5.09 -23.70
N PRO A 41 24.05 4.49 -24.45
CA PRO A 41 24.73 3.27 -24.02
C PRO A 41 25.71 3.54 -22.88
N GLN A 42 25.67 2.67 -21.87
CA GLN A 42 26.59 2.65 -20.73
C GLN A 42 28.04 2.44 -21.20
N PRO A 43 29.02 3.17 -20.63
CA PRO A 43 30.41 2.76 -20.72
C PRO A 43 30.65 1.52 -19.85
N GLN A 44 31.27 0.50 -20.44
CA GLN A 44 31.73 -0.71 -19.76
C GLN A 44 32.64 -0.35 -18.59
N VAL A 45 32.19 -0.68 -17.38
CA VAL A 45 33.02 -0.61 -16.18
C VAL A 45 33.91 -1.83 -16.15
N GLN A 46 35.19 -1.61 -16.45
CA GLN A 46 36.25 -2.60 -16.37
C GLN A 46 36.39 -3.03 -14.89
N HIS A 47 35.94 -4.24 -14.58
CA HIS A 47 36.22 -4.90 -13.30
C HIS A 47 37.73 -5.19 -13.23
N GLN A 48 38.47 -4.36 -12.51
CA GLN A 48 39.79 -4.74 -12.03
C GLN A 48 39.62 -5.34 -10.63
N GLN A 49 39.52 -6.66 -10.62
CA GLN A 49 39.59 -7.49 -9.43
C GLN A 49 41.05 -7.48 -8.95
N GLN A 50 41.35 -6.82 -7.83
CA GLN A 50 42.60 -7.02 -7.12
C GLN A 50 42.30 -7.57 -5.74
N GLN A 51 42.39 -8.91 -5.67
CA GLN A 51 42.57 -9.65 -4.43
C GLN A 51 43.91 -9.25 -3.82
N HIS A 52 43.91 -8.72 -2.59
CA HIS A 52 45.02 -8.89 -1.66
C HIS A 52 44.43 -9.27 -0.31
N GLN A 53 44.24 -10.56 -0.13
CA GLN A 53 44.00 -11.19 1.16
C GLN A 53 45.02 -12.32 1.26
N GLN A 54 46.10 -12.09 2.02
CA GLN A 54 46.82 -13.09 2.84
C GLN A 54 48.19 -12.54 3.24
N GLN A 55 48.34 -12.21 4.52
CA GLN A 55 49.50 -12.67 5.29
C GLN A 55 49.17 -12.58 6.79
N GLN A 56 48.66 -13.69 7.32
CA GLN A 56 48.81 -14.04 8.73
C GLN A 56 49.30 -15.48 8.81
N GLN A 57 50.22 -15.67 9.75
CA GLN A 57 50.67 -16.92 10.37
C GLN A 57 51.59 -17.84 9.58
N GLN A 58 52.88 -17.77 9.93
CA GLN A 58 53.66 -18.98 10.16
C GLN A 58 54.50 -18.81 11.44
N SER A 59 54.03 -19.47 12.49
CA SER A 59 54.82 -19.84 13.66
C SER A 59 55.30 -21.28 13.42
N GLN A 60 56.57 -21.48 13.10
CA GLN A 60 57.22 -22.78 13.28
C GLN A 60 58.60 -22.62 13.87
N ALA A 61 58.78 -23.33 14.98
CA ALA A 61 60.01 -23.50 15.71
C ALA A 61 61.03 -24.30 14.90
N VAL A 62 62.30 -23.89 14.99
CA VAL A 62 63.43 -24.82 14.83
C VAL A 62 64.43 -24.45 15.91
N GLY A 63 64.46 -25.27 16.97
CA GLY A 63 65.63 -25.35 17.83
C GLY A 63 66.72 -26.10 17.08
N SER A 64 67.93 -25.55 17.06
CA SER A 64 69.14 -26.35 16.89
C SER A 64 70.27 -25.73 17.69
N ALA A 65 70.68 -26.46 18.71
CA ALA A 65 71.92 -26.24 19.45
C ALA A 65 73.13 -26.73 18.64
N GLY A 66 74.32 -26.22 18.97
CA GLY A 66 75.61 -26.69 18.45
C GLY A 66 76.49 -25.50 18.05
N ALA A 67 77.20 -24.85 18.99
CA ALA A 67 78.51 -25.24 19.53
C ALA A 67 79.69 -24.66 18.72
N GLY A 68 80.62 -24.04 19.45
CA GLY A 68 82.03 -24.00 19.03
C GLY A 68 82.58 -22.64 18.63
N ALA A 69 83.21 -21.99 19.61
CA ALA A 69 84.56 -21.41 19.51
C ALA A 69 84.85 -20.43 18.36
N SER A 70 85.01 -19.15 18.72
CA SER A 70 86.34 -18.53 18.80
C SER A 70 86.20 -17.06 19.22
N THR A 71 86.68 -16.74 20.41
CA THR A 71 86.88 -15.37 20.89
C THR A 71 88.05 -14.73 20.15
N VAL A 72 87.80 -14.28 18.93
CA VAL A 72 88.63 -13.28 18.26
C VAL A 72 88.05 -11.93 18.67
N PRO A 73 88.85 -10.97 19.19
CA PRO A 73 88.34 -9.65 19.47
C PRO A 73 87.95 -9.02 18.13
N LEU A 74 86.65 -8.97 17.82
CA LEU A 74 86.10 -8.16 16.74
C LEU A 74 86.39 -6.69 17.07
N VAL A 75 87.57 -6.22 16.68
CA VAL A 75 87.81 -4.79 16.51
C VAL A 75 86.81 -4.36 15.45
N ALA A 76 85.82 -3.57 15.86
CA ALA A 76 84.82 -3.00 14.98
C ALA A 76 85.47 -2.02 14.00
N THR A 77 86.09 -2.54 12.94
CA THR A 77 86.44 -1.80 11.72
C THR A 77 85.19 -1.65 10.83
N GLY A 78 84.07 -1.32 11.45
CA GLY A 78 82.78 -1.06 10.81
C GLY A 78 82.26 0.28 11.33
N ASP A 79 81.79 1.13 10.41
CA ASP A 79 81.36 2.49 10.69
C ASP A 79 80.00 2.49 11.44
N TRP A 80 80.02 2.11 12.71
CA TRP A 80 78.84 1.95 13.58
C TRP A 80 77.94 3.18 13.61
N THR A 81 78.53 4.36 13.41
CA THR A 81 77.81 5.63 13.31
C THR A 81 76.88 5.64 12.09
N LYS A 82 77.31 5.11 10.94
CA LYS A 82 76.47 4.97 9.76
C LYS A 82 75.34 3.97 9.98
N ASP A 83 75.62 2.85 10.65
CA ASP A 83 74.61 1.84 10.96
C ASP A 83 73.54 2.38 11.90
N LEU A 84 73.92 3.17 12.91
CA LEU A 84 72.98 3.83 13.82
C LEU A 84 72.11 4.86 13.09
N VAL A 85 72.70 5.69 12.22
CA VAL A 85 71.96 6.65 11.39
C VAL A 85 71.02 5.92 10.41
N HIS A 86 71.46 4.81 9.82
CA HIS A 86 70.62 4.00 8.94
C HIS A 86 69.44 3.41 9.72
N LEU A 87 69.68 2.85 10.90
CA LEU A 87 68.65 2.29 11.77
C LEU A 87 67.61 3.36 12.16
N ALA A 88 68.06 4.56 12.53
CA ALA A 88 67.16 5.68 12.85
C ALA A 88 66.29 6.07 11.65
N LYS A 89 66.89 6.21 10.45
CA LYS A 89 66.15 6.48 9.21
C LYS A 89 65.16 5.36 8.86
N THR A 90 65.55 4.09 9.05
CA THR A 90 64.65 2.95 8.86
C THR A 90 63.48 2.99 9.85
N ALA A 91 63.72 3.35 11.11
CA ALA A 91 62.66 3.48 12.12
C ALA A 91 61.69 4.63 11.77
N GLU A 92 62.22 5.77 11.35
CA GLU A 92 61.41 6.91 10.90
C GLU A 92 60.60 6.58 9.65
N LEU A 93 61.20 5.91 8.66
CA LEU A 93 60.47 5.43 7.47
C LEU A 93 59.34 4.47 7.85
N LYS A 94 59.59 3.52 8.76
CA LYS A 94 58.56 2.59 9.25
C LYS A 94 57.43 3.32 9.96
N LYS A 95 57.73 4.35 10.76
CA LYS A 95 56.73 5.22 11.38
C LYS A 95 55.85 5.90 10.32
N HIS A 96 56.45 6.51 9.30
CA HIS A 96 55.68 7.16 8.23
C HIS A 96 54.85 6.17 7.40
N ALA A 97 55.40 5.00 7.09
CA ALA A 97 54.69 3.94 6.38
C ALA A 97 53.46 3.47 7.17
N LEU A 98 53.60 3.28 8.49
CA LEU A 98 52.48 2.90 9.36
C LEU A 98 51.40 4.00 9.41
N THR A 99 51.80 5.27 9.56
CA THR A 99 50.86 6.40 9.54
C THR A 99 50.09 6.46 8.21
N LEU A 100 50.78 6.26 7.09
CA LEU A 100 50.15 6.21 5.78
C LEU A 100 49.15 5.07 5.68
N GLN A 101 49.53 3.85 6.12
CA GLN A 101 48.63 2.69 6.15
C GLN A 101 47.37 2.96 6.98
N LEU A 102 47.51 3.59 8.15
CA LEU A 102 46.37 3.96 8.99
C LEU A 102 45.44 4.95 8.28
N HIS A 103 45.99 5.99 7.66
CA HIS A 103 45.18 6.94 6.90
C HIS A 103 44.50 6.29 5.70
N THR A 104 45.18 5.40 4.97
CA THR A 104 44.59 4.62 3.89
C THR A 104 43.41 3.79 4.38
N ALA A 105 43.55 3.09 5.51
CA ALA A 105 42.46 2.32 6.11
C ALA A 105 41.25 3.20 6.48
N HIS A 106 41.49 4.38 7.07
CA HIS A 106 40.44 5.34 7.39
C HIS A 106 39.72 5.85 6.13
N ILE A 107 40.46 6.19 5.06
CA ILE A 107 39.89 6.63 3.79
C ILE A 107 39.03 5.54 3.18
N LEU A 108 39.50 4.28 3.16
CA LEU A 108 38.73 3.16 2.62
C LEU A 108 37.45 2.88 3.43
N SER A 109 37.52 2.94 4.76
CA SER A 109 36.36 2.77 5.62
C SER A 109 35.33 3.88 5.42
N ALA A 110 35.78 5.14 5.34
CA ALA A 110 34.93 6.29 5.04
C ALA A 110 34.28 6.18 3.66
N HIS A 111 35.03 5.73 2.65
CA HIS A 111 34.52 5.50 1.30
C HIS A 111 33.44 4.42 1.25
N ALA A 112 33.66 3.27 1.92
CA ALA A 112 32.65 2.22 2.03
C ALA A 112 31.36 2.74 2.70
N SER A 113 31.51 3.51 3.77
CA SER A 113 30.38 4.12 4.49
C SER A 113 29.62 5.14 3.62
N LEU A 114 30.34 5.91 2.80
CA LEU A 114 29.75 6.85 1.87
C LEU A 114 28.92 6.13 0.79
N GLN A 115 29.44 5.03 0.24
CA GLN A 115 28.72 4.24 -0.77
C GLN A 115 27.46 3.58 -0.19
N GLU A 116 27.55 3.02 1.01
CA GLU A 116 26.39 2.44 1.71
C GLU A 116 25.29 3.48 1.95
N LYS A 117 25.67 4.66 2.46
CA LYS A 117 24.72 5.77 2.66
C LYS A 117 24.16 6.29 1.34
N GLY A 118 24.96 6.34 0.28
CA GLY A 118 24.52 6.72 -1.06
C GLY A 118 23.43 5.79 -1.59
N LYS A 119 23.61 4.47 -1.42
CA LYS A 119 22.59 3.47 -1.75
C LYS A 119 21.33 3.65 -0.90
N ALA A 120 21.48 3.81 0.42
CA ALA A 120 20.32 4.00 1.30
C ALA A 120 19.50 5.26 0.93
N ILE A 121 20.16 6.35 0.52
CA ILE A 121 19.48 7.55 0.01
C ILE A 121 18.68 7.24 -1.26
N GLN A 122 19.25 6.45 -2.18
CA GLN A 122 18.54 6.05 -3.39
C GLN A 122 17.30 5.20 -3.07
N ASP A 123 17.45 4.19 -2.21
CA ASP A 123 16.35 3.32 -1.80
C ASP A 123 15.20 4.14 -1.16
N ILE A 124 15.53 5.11 -0.29
CA ILE A 124 14.55 6.01 0.32
C ILE A 124 13.86 6.89 -0.72
N ARG A 125 14.58 7.39 -1.74
CA ARG A 125 13.99 8.20 -2.82
C ARG A 125 13.00 7.39 -3.65
N GLU A 126 13.33 6.14 -3.96
CA GLU A 126 12.45 5.24 -4.70
C GLU A 126 11.18 4.91 -3.90
N GLN A 127 11.32 4.59 -2.61
CA GLN A 127 10.17 4.37 -1.72
C GLN A 127 9.26 5.61 -1.63
N ARG A 128 9.84 6.79 -1.46
CA ARG A 128 9.09 8.05 -1.44
C ARG A 128 8.33 8.26 -2.74
N ASN A 129 8.97 8.05 -3.89
CA ASN A 129 8.32 8.21 -5.19
C ASN A 129 7.14 7.23 -5.36
N LYS A 130 7.28 5.97 -4.92
CA LYS A 130 6.19 4.99 -4.91
C LYS A 130 5.02 5.44 -4.04
N LEU A 131 5.29 5.96 -2.85
CA LEU A 131 4.25 6.48 -1.97
C LEU A 131 3.54 7.71 -2.57
N GLU A 132 4.25 8.59 -3.25
CA GLU A 132 3.63 9.76 -3.91
C GLU A 132 2.73 9.34 -5.09
N SER A 133 3.14 8.32 -5.85
CA SER A 133 2.30 7.73 -6.92
C SER A 133 1.02 7.13 -6.35
N GLU A 134 1.11 6.36 -5.25
CA GLU A 134 -0.07 5.81 -4.57
C GLU A 134 -0.97 6.90 -3.99
N ARG A 135 -0.38 7.94 -3.37
CA ARG A 135 -1.12 9.10 -2.87
C ARG A 135 -1.91 9.75 -4.00
N THR A 136 -1.29 9.97 -5.15
CA THR A 136 -1.95 10.56 -6.33
C THR A 136 -3.08 9.65 -6.84
N ARG A 137 -2.84 8.34 -6.93
CA ARG A 137 -3.85 7.35 -7.33
C ARG A 137 -5.07 7.37 -6.42
N LEU A 138 -4.86 7.39 -5.10
CA LEU A 138 -5.94 7.42 -4.11
C LEU A 138 -6.73 8.74 -4.14
N LEU A 139 -6.05 9.88 -4.36
CA LEU A 139 -6.73 11.17 -4.52
C LEU A 139 -7.62 11.19 -5.76
N ASN A 140 -7.17 10.60 -6.87
CA ASN A 140 -7.98 10.47 -8.08
C ASN A 140 -9.20 9.56 -7.84
N ALA A 141 -9.01 8.41 -7.20
CA ALA A 141 -10.13 7.51 -6.85
C ALA A 141 -11.15 8.19 -5.93
N LEU A 142 -10.69 8.97 -4.93
CA LEU A 142 -11.59 9.72 -4.06
C LEU A 142 -12.37 10.79 -4.82
N ARG A 143 -11.74 11.45 -5.80
CA ARG A 143 -12.41 12.40 -6.67
C ARG A 143 -13.51 11.72 -7.48
N GLU A 144 -13.23 10.59 -8.11
CA GLU A 144 -14.22 9.82 -8.88
C GLU A 144 -15.42 9.40 -8.01
N ILE A 145 -15.17 8.89 -6.79
CA ILE A 145 -16.24 8.52 -5.86
C ILE A 145 -17.13 9.72 -5.51
N ASN A 146 -16.54 10.90 -5.29
CA ASN A 146 -17.31 12.11 -5.02
C ASN A 146 -18.14 12.53 -6.24
N GLU A 147 -17.57 12.48 -7.44
CA GLU A 147 -18.31 12.78 -8.68
C GLU A 147 -19.50 11.82 -8.90
N ASP A 148 -19.32 10.53 -8.60
CA ASP A 148 -20.39 9.54 -8.73
C ASP A 148 -21.45 9.67 -7.63
N ARG A 149 -21.06 10.02 -6.40
CA ARG A 149 -22.01 10.38 -5.34
C ARG A 149 -22.88 11.55 -5.76
N ASP A 150 -22.29 12.61 -6.29
CA ASP A 150 -23.02 13.82 -6.70
C ASP A 150 -23.98 13.50 -7.88
N LYS A 151 -23.60 12.61 -8.81
CA LYS A 151 -24.51 12.10 -9.85
C LYS A 151 -25.67 11.31 -9.26
N ALA A 152 -25.41 10.44 -8.29
CA ALA A 152 -26.45 9.66 -7.63
C ALA A 152 -27.44 10.56 -6.88
N GLU A 153 -26.95 11.57 -6.18
CA GLU A 153 -27.78 12.58 -5.50
C GLU A 153 -28.67 13.35 -6.48
N MET A 154 -28.12 13.79 -7.63
CA MET A 154 -28.92 14.43 -8.67
C MET A 154 -30.02 13.50 -9.22
N MET A 155 -29.72 12.21 -9.41
CA MET A 155 -30.69 11.23 -9.88
C MET A 155 -31.78 10.94 -8.84
N GLU A 156 -31.40 10.83 -7.57
CA GLU A 156 -32.34 10.68 -6.44
C GLU A 156 -33.31 11.87 -6.39
N LEU A 157 -32.80 13.10 -6.46
CA LEU A 157 -33.63 14.31 -6.48
C LEU A 157 -34.57 14.35 -7.70
N SER A 158 -34.14 13.87 -8.87
CA SER A 158 -35.00 13.77 -10.05
C SER A 158 -36.15 12.79 -9.83
N ILE A 159 -35.82 11.58 -9.36
CA ILE A 159 -36.81 10.53 -9.12
C ILE A 159 -37.79 10.94 -8.01
N ASP A 160 -37.34 11.63 -6.97
CA ASP A 160 -38.20 12.09 -5.88
C ASP A 160 -39.22 13.15 -6.36
N ARG A 161 -38.79 14.07 -7.25
CA ARG A 161 -39.69 15.02 -7.92
C ARG A 161 -40.73 14.30 -8.78
N GLU A 162 -40.28 13.38 -9.64
CA GLU A 162 -41.19 12.58 -10.48
C GLU A 162 -42.18 11.76 -9.63
N CYS A 163 -41.71 11.15 -8.54
CA CYS A 163 -42.57 10.44 -7.59
C CYS A 163 -43.63 11.36 -6.96
N THR A 164 -43.23 12.57 -6.58
CA THR A 164 -44.13 13.59 -6.01
C THR A 164 -45.16 14.04 -7.05
N GLU A 165 -44.75 14.27 -8.29
CA GLU A 165 -45.63 14.63 -9.40
C GLU A 165 -46.64 13.52 -9.69
N ILE A 166 -46.19 12.26 -9.77
CA ILE A 166 -47.06 11.10 -10.01
C ILE A 166 -48.06 10.93 -8.86
N ARG A 167 -47.62 11.05 -7.59
CA ARG A 167 -48.52 11.00 -6.44
C ARG A 167 -49.56 12.11 -6.47
N THR A 168 -49.15 13.33 -6.81
CA THR A 168 -50.05 14.48 -6.94
C THR A 168 -51.09 14.23 -8.03
N LYS A 169 -50.66 13.73 -9.21
CA LYS A 169 -51.56 13.38 -10.31
C LYS A 169 -52.51 12.25 -9.95
N MET A 170 -52.03 11.23 -9.25
CA MET A 170 -52.87 10.12 -8.77
C MET A 170 -53.97 10.62 -7.83
N ASN A 171 -53.63 11.50 -6.89
CA ASN A 171 -54.60 12.10 -5.97
C ASN A 171 -55.63 12.95 -6.73
N GLN A 172 -55.18 13.79 -7.67
CA GLN A 172 -56.07 14.60 -8.52
C GLN A 172 -57.08 13.76 -9.30
N LEU A 173 -56.63 12.67 -9.92
CA LEU A 173 -57.52 11.77 -10.67
C LEU A 173 -58.48 11.02 -9.75
N THR A 174 -57.99 10.56 -8.60
CA THR A 174 -58.76 9.76 -7.64
C THR A 174 -59.88 10.57 -6.99
N GLU A 175 -59.57 11.80 -6.57
CA GLU A 175 -60.52 12.69 -5.88
C GLU A 175 -61.40 13.49 -6.84
N GLY A 176 -60.94 13.70 -8.09
CA GLY A 176 -61.65 14.45 -9.12
C GLY A 176 -62.55 13.57 -9.98
N GLU A 177 -62.16 13.40 -11.24
CA GLU A 177 -62.99 12.79 -12.29
C GLU A 177 -63.41 11.36 -11.97
N TYR A 178 -62.52 10.56 -11.38
CA TYR A 178 -62.83 9.16 -11.04
C TYR A 178 -63.92 9.06 -9.96
N ALA A 179 -63.84 9.86 -8.89
CA ALA A 179 -64.82 9.84 -7.81
C ALA A 179 -66.22 10.22 -8.31
N VAL A 180 -66.31 11.27 -9.15
CA VAL A 180 -67.58 11.69 -9.76
C VAL A 180 -68.15 10.57 -10.62
N ALA A 181 -67.35 10.02 -11.54
CA ALA A 181 -67.79 8.94 -12.42
C ALA A 181 -68.20 7.68 -11.64
N LYS A 182 -67.46 7.30 -10.59
CA LYS A 182 -67.81 6.16 -9.74
C LYS A 182 -69.15 6.36 -9.04
N ASN A 183 -69.39 7.54 -8.45
CA ASN A 183 -70.64 7.86 -7.78
C ASN A 183 -71.84 7.82 -8.74
N ASP A 184 -71.67 8.34 -9.97
CA ASP A 184 -72.72 8.28 -11.00
C ASP A 184 -73.03 6.82 -11.42
N VAL A 185 -72.00 6.00 -11.60
CA VAL A 185 -72.17 4.56 -11.94
C VAL A 185 -72.84 3.80 -10.80
N ASP A 186 -72.42 4.04 -9.55
CA ASP A 186 -73.02 3.38 -8.39
C ASP A 186 -74.47 3.79 -8.19
N ARG A 187 -74.83 5.06 -8.44
CA ARG A 187 -76.23 5.53 -8.46
C ARG A 187 -77.05 4.76 -9.51
N LEU A 188 -76.57 4.66 -10.74
CA LEU A 188 -77.26 3.93 -11.81
C LEU A 188 -77.39 2.44 -11.50
N ARG A 189 -76.36 1.82 -10.91
CA ARG A 189 -76.42 0.42 -10.46
C ARG A 189 -77.47 0.23 -9.37
N GLN A 190 -77.57 1.16 -8.43
CA GLN A 190 -78.57 1.13 -7.38
C GLN A 190 -79.99 1.22 -7.95
N GLU A 191 -80.22 2.10 -8.93
CA GLU A 191 -81.51 2.21 -9.65
C GLU A 191 -81.89 0.90 -10.38
N LEU A 192 -80.91 0.14 -10.87
CA LEU A 192 -81.09 -1.16 -11.51
C LEU A 192 -81.10 -2.36 -10.52
N GLY A 193 -80.98 -2.12 -9.21
CA GLY A 193 -80.93 -3.17 -8.20
C GLY A 193 -79.64 -3.99 -8.19
N GLN A 194 -78.54 -3.47 -8.74
CA GLN A 194 -77.22 -4.09 -8.73
C GLN A 194 -76.37 -3.58 -7.56
N ALA A 195 -75.42 -4.42 -7.11
CA ALA A 195 -74.45 -4.04 -6.08
C ALA A 195 -73.45 -2.96 -6.60
N PRO A 196 -72.96 -2.07 -5.71
CA PRO A 196 -71.99 -1.04 -6.07
C PRO A 196 -70.66 -1.65 -6.51
N LEU A 197 -69.89 -0.88 -7.28
CA LEU A 197 -68.58 -1.31 -7.74
C LEU A 197 -67.56 -1.41 -6.59
N PRO A 198 -66.58 -2.34 -6.70
CA PRO A 198 -65.48 -2.43 -5.76
C PRO A 198 -64.69 -1.11 -5.69
N SER A 199 -64.01 -0.89 -4.55
CA SER A 199 -63.25 0.34 -4.36
C SER A 199 -61.99 0.36 -5.22
N LEU A 200 -61.53 1.56 -5.59
CA LEU A 200 -60.25 1.73 -6.29
C LEU A 200 -59.10 1.11 -5.49
N GLN A 201 -59.11 1.30 -4.17
CA GLN A 201 -58.10 0.74 -3.27
C GLN A 201 -58.05 -0.79 -3.37
N GLN A 202 -59.20 -1.47 -3.38
CA GLN A 202 -59.23 -2.93 -3.54
C GLN A 202 -58.62 -3.38 -4.86
N THR A 203 -58.91 -2.65 -5.95
CA THR A 203 -58.33 -2.94 -7.27
C THR A 203 -56.81 -2.71 -7.29
N LEU A 204 -56.33 -1.66 -6.61
CA LEU A 204 -54.89 -1.38 -6.48
C LEU A 204 -54.18 -2.46 -5.65
N ASP A 205 -54.78 -2.91 -4.55
CA ASP A 205 -54.22 -3.96 -3.70
C ASP A 205 -54.11 -5.29 -4.44
N GLU A 206 -55.12 -5.65 -5.23
CA GLU A 206 -55.11 -6.83 -6.11
C GLU A 206 -53.98 -6.73 -7.16
N LYS A 207 -53.78 -5.56 -7.77
CA LYS A 207 -52.69 -5.32 -8.73
C LYS A 207 -51.31 -5.35 -8.07
N ALA A 208 -51.17 -4.79 -6.87
CA ALA A 208 -49.93 -4.85 -6.11
C ALA A 208 -49.58 -6.30 -5.73
N ALA A 209 -50.57 -7.11 -5.34
CA ALA A 209 -50.40 -8.53 -5.09
C ALA A 209 -49.99 -9.30 -6.35
N GLN A 210 -50.56 -8.97 -7.52
CA GLN A 210 -50.16 -9.54 -8.82
C GLN A 210 -48.69 -9.21 -9.12
N TYR A 211 -48.28 -7.95 -9.00
CA TYR A 211 -46.90 -7.53 -9.27
C TYR A 211 -45.89 -8.22 -8.35
N LEU A 212 -46.18 -8.33 -7.06
CA LEU A 212 -45.32 -9.06 -6.11
C LEU A 212 -45.24 -10.56 -6.41
N THR A 213 -46.32 -11.13 -6.97
CA THR A 213 -46.36 -12.54 -7.37
C THR A 213 -45.55 -12.75 -8.65
N GLU A 214 -45.70 -11.86 -9.62
CA GLU A 214 -44.93 -11.86 -10.87
C GLU A 214 -43.43 -11.67 -10.61
N ARG A 215 -43.05 -10.75 -9.72
CA ARG A 215 -41.66 -10.56 -9.32
C ARG A 215 -41.07 -11.79 -8.60
N ARG A 216 -41.89 -12.52 -7.83
CA ARG A 216 -41.48 -13.79 -7.20
C ARG A 216 -41.29 -14.92 -8.21
N LEU A 217 -42.13 -14.98 -9.25
CA LEU A 217 -42.08 -16.02 -10.28
C LEU A 217 -41.03 -15.72 -11.38
N GLY A 218 -40.80 -14.44 -11.71
CA GLY A 218 -39.87 -13.99 -12.76
C GLY A 218 -38.49 -13.53 -12.26
N GLY A 219 -38.30 -13.44 -10.94
CA GLY A 219 -37.09 -12.89 -10.32
C GLY A 219 -35.81 -13.73 -10.40
N ASN A 220 -35.79 -14.81 -11.19
CA ASN A 220 -34.59 -15.65 -11.35
C ASN A 220 -33.72 -15.29 -12.58
N ASP A 221 -34.20 -14.43 -13.50
CA ASP A 221 -33.45 -14.05 -14.72
C ASP A 221 -32.87 -12.62 -14.69
N SER A 222 -33.37 -11.76 -13.80
CA SER A 222 -32.89 -10.38 -13.62
C SER A 222 -31.97 -10.24 -12.40
N GLY A 223 -31.36 -11.35 -11.98
CA GLY A 223 -30.13 -11.28 -11.21
C GLY A 223 -29.10 -10.59 -12.08
N MET A 224 -28.86 -9.30 -11.83
CA MET A 224 -27.61 -8.61 -12.15
C MET A 224 -26.48 -9.64 -12.06
N LYS A 225 -26.06 -10.16 -13.21
CA LYS A 225 -24.67 -10.56 -13.41
C LYS A 225 -23.93 -9.27 -13.08
N ARG A 226 -23.48 -9.17 -11.83
CA ARG A 226 -22.51 -8.16 -11.43
C ARG A 226 -21.42 -8.33 -12.47
N SER A 227 -21.31 -7.36 -13.37
CA SER A 227 -20.21 -7.24 -14.30
C SER A 227 -18.99 -7.02 -13.42
N SER A 228 -18.46 -8.11 -12.89
CA SER A 228 -17.19 -8.21 -12.19
C SER A 228 -16.12 -8.46 -13.24
N GLU A 229 -16.16 -7.67 -14.31
CA GLU A 229 -15.24 -7.68 -15.44
C GLU A 229 -15.06 -6.22 -15.86
N ASP A 230 -14.41 -5.41 -15.02
CA ASP A 230 -13.60 -4.26 -15.49
C ASP A 230 -12.72 -3.65 -14.38
N VAL A 231 -12.12 -4.50 -13.53
CA VAL A 231 -10.94 -4.12 -12.71
C VAL A 231 -9.88 -5.19 -12.85
N ALA A 232 -9.45 -5.45 -14.08
CA ALA A 232 -8.26 -6.26 -14.37
C ALA A 232 -7.66 -5.88 -15.73
N ASN A 233 -7.31 -4.60 -15.92
CA ASN A 233 -6.43 -4.24 -17.02
C ASN A 233 -5.54 -3.02 -16.71
N ILE A 234 -4.67 -3.16 -15.71
CA ILE A 234 -3.36 -2.51 -15.69
C ILE A 234 -2.37 -3.54 -15.11
N GLU A 235 -1.61 -4.17 -15.99
CA GLU A 235 -0.13 -4.16 -16.00
C GLU A 235 0.44 -5.48 -16.57
N GLY A 236 1.29 -5.33 -17.59
CA GLY A 236 1.79 -6.43 -18.39
C GLY A 236 2.72 -7.38 -17.63
N GLN A 237 2.47 -8.68 -17.78
CA GLN A 237 3.50 -9.71 -17.64
C GLN A 237 3.15 -10.94 -18.51
N PRO A 238 4.01 -11.38 -19.45
CA PRO A 238 3.72 -12.54 -20.28
C PRO A 238 4.08 -13.82 -19.53
N SER A 239 3.08 -14.51 -18.96
CA SER A 239 3.26 -15.87 -18.45
C SER A 239 2.69 -16.89 -19.43
N ALA A 240 3.57 -17.35 -20.33
CA ALA A 240 3.38 -18.59 -21.05
C ALA A 240 3.44 -19.76 -20.07
N GLY A 241 2.40 -20.59 -20.00
CA GLY A 241 2.49 -21.85 -19.26
C GLY A 241 1.18 -22.46 -18.80
N LYS A 242 0.41 -22.98 -19.75
CA LYS A 242 -0.71 -23.91 -19.51
C LYS A 242 -0.28 -25.06 -18.57
N ARG A 243 -1.04 -25.32 -17.49
CA ARG A 243 -1.52 -26.68 -17.13
C ARG A 243 -2.76 -26.62 -16.22
N PRO A 244 -3.91 -27.17 -16.65
CA PRO A 244 -5.05 -27.46 -15.79
C PRO A 244 -5.02 -28.93 -15.38
N ARG A 245 -4.84 -29.25 -14.09
CA ARG A 245 -5.20 -30.58 -13.55
C ARG A 245 -5.68 -30.50 -12.11
N GLY A 246 -7.00 -30.43 -11.98
CA GLY A 246 -7.79 -31.40 -11.22
C GLY A 246 -7.27 -31.91 -9.87
N ARG A 247 -7.95 -31.39 -8.84
CA ARG A 247 -8.45 -32.07 -7.63
C ARG A 247 -7.53 -32.12 -6.39
N PRO A 248 -8.07 -31.82 -5.19
CA PRO A 248 -7.31 -31.71 -3.96
C PRO A 248 -7.10 -33.10 -3.32
N LYS A 249 -5.88 -33.36 -2.82
CA LYS A 249 -5.60 -34.46 -1.90
C LYS A 249 -5.55 -33.86 -0.50
N GLY A 250 -6.50 -34.28 0.32
CA GLY A 250 -6.73 -33.76 1.66
C GLY A 250 -5.59 -34.03 2.65
N SER A 251 -5.70 -33.27 3.74
CA SER A 251 -5.57 -33.71 5.13
C SER A 251 -4.47 -34.72 5.45
N LYS A 252 -3.43 -34.23 6.13
CA LYS A 252 -2.97 -34.82 7.39
C LYS A 252 -2.52 -33.73 8.36
N ASN A 253 -3.32 -33.53 9.39
CA ASN A 253 -2.87 -32.98 10.67
C ASN A 253 -1.71 -33.83 11.21
N ARG A 254 -0.68 -33.18 11.73
CA ARG A 254 0.06 -33.73 12.88
C ARG A 254 0.46 -32.58 13.80
N SER A 255 -0.36 -32.41 14.83
CA SER A 255 -0.04 -31.73 16.08
C SER A 255 1.29 -32.24 16.63
N LYS A 256 2.18 -31.32 17.01
CA LYS A 256 3.31 -31.62 17.90
C LYS A 256 2.96 -31.06 19.28
N GLU A 257 2.34 -31.95 20.04
CA GLU A 257 2.31 -32.05 21.51
C GLU A 257 3.62 -31.52 22.11
N SER A 258 3.56 -30.47 22.93
CA SER A 258 3.46 -30.55 24.40
C SER A 258 4.52 -31.48 25.01
N MET A 259 5.68 -30.90 25.33
CA MET A 259 6.65 -31.46 26.27
C MET A 259 7.16 -30.31 27.12
N GLY A 260 7.04 -30.44 28.44
CA GLY A 260 7.71 -29.55 29.39
C GLY A 260 6.90 -29.18 30.63
N GLY A 261 6.27 -30.15 31.28
CA GLY A 261 5.84 -30.05 32.68
C GLY A 261 6.63 -31.05 33.53
N MET A 262 6.95 -30.63 34.76
CA MET A 262 7.66 -31.37 35.85
C MET A 262 9.18 -31.38 35.77
N MET A 263 9.83 -30.43 36.43
CA MET A 263 10.30 -30.57 37.83
C MET A 263 10.58 -29.18 38.42
#